data_AF-B4SAY6-F1
#
_entry.id   AF-B4SAY6-F1
#
_cell.length_a   1.000
_cell.length_b   1.000
_cell.length_c   1.000
_cell.angle_alpha   90.00
_cell.angle_beta   90.00
_cell.angle_gamma   90.00
#
_symmetry.space_group_name_H-M   'P 1'
#
loop_
_entity.id
_entity.type
_entity.pdbx_description
1 polymer ?
#
loop_
_entity_poly.entity_id
_entity_poly.type
_entity_poly.pdbx_seq_one_letter_code
_entity_poly.pdbx_strand_id
1 'polypeptide(L)'
;MTTTVTKVLFADIMGHLDGKGDIDCSNRGLTSLEGCPGIVAGNFNCSGNQLTSLESGPHNVGGDFSCSNNKLTTLEAGPEEVLWDYDCSGNQLNSLTGAPKKVHGNFDCSTNQLTTLQGSLKKVGNDFSCSNNLLTSLKGAPHKVGGDFSCSDNQLTTLEGVPHEVGDFDCSNNQLATLDGSPEEVHGDFDCSHNQLASLAGAPHFVIGNFFCAGNPLTSLKGGPNFVYGNFDCSNHQLVSLKGAPKEVEGNFNCSENQLSSLAGAPQEVRDFDCSGNQLTTLESAPHKVSGNFSCSANQLTSLTGAPKKVKGSFNCSNNQLSSLDGAPKKVKGDFDCSGNQLTTLDGTLKKVGGDFICGGNTGLFSEDQARVICSIKGNCITV
;
A
#
# COMPACT_ATOMS: atom_id res chain seq x y z
N MET A 1 -13.32 -43.44 -14.68
CA MET A 1 -13.90 -42.95 -15.94
C MET A 1 -13.03 -41.78 -16.38
N THR A 2 -12.16 -42.00 -17.36
CA THR A 2 -11.38 -40.93 -17.99
C THR A 2 -12.34 -40.11 -18.85
N THR A 3 -12.73 -38.94 -18.38
CA THR A 3 -13.41 -37.94 -19.19
C THR A 3 -12.49 -37.58 -20.35
N THR A 4 -12.80 -38.05 -21.55
CA THR A 4 -12.19 -37.58 -22.79
C THR A 4 -12.41 -36.08 -22.86
N VAL A 5 -11.35 -35.29 -22.69
CA VAL A 5 -11.38 -33.87 -22.98
C VAL A 5 -11.68 -33.75 -24.48
N THR A 6 -12.87 -33.25 -24.82
CA THR A 6 -13.22 -32.96 -26.20
C THR A 6 -12.22 -31.94 -26.73
N LYS A 7 -11.46 -32.29 -27.77
CA LYS A 7 -10.48 -31.40 -28.40
C LYS A 7 -11.27 -30.27 -29.07
N VAL A 8 -11.03 -29.03 -28.67
CA VAL A 8 -11.61 -27.82 -29.27
C VAL A 8 -10.47 -27.00 -29.88
N LEU A 9 -10.42 -26.97 -31.21
CA LEU A 9 -9.33 -26.33 -31.95
C LEU A 9 -9.65 -24.87 -32.27
N PHE A 10 -8.60 -24.06 -32.35
CA PHE A 10 -8.71 -22.70 -32.88
C PHE A 10 -9.34 -22.70 -34.28
N ALA A 11 -8.87 -23.56 -35.21
CA ALA A 11 -9.40 -23.63 -36.57
C ALA A 11 -10.91 -23.90 -36.63
N ASP A 12 -11.42 -24.72 -35.72
CA ASP A 12 -12.84 -25.11 -35.68
C ASP A 12 -13.73 -23.97 -35.18
N ILE A 13 -13.22 -23.15 -34.27
CA ILE A 13 -13.97 -22.07 -33.62
C ILE A 13 -13.82 -20.73 -34.34
N MET A 14 -12.62 -20.42 -34.81
CA MET A 14 -12.27 -19.12 -35.38
C MET A 14 -12.20 -19.13 -36.91
N GLY A 15 -12.12 -20.32 -37.52
CA GLY A 15 -11.86 -20.45 -38.96
C GLY A 15 -10.44 -20.02 -39.34
N HIS A 16 -10.25 -19.69 -40.61
CA HIS A 16 -8.98 -19.20 -41.12
C HIS A 16 -8.88 -17.68 -41.02
N LEU A 17 -7.89 -17.18 -40.28
CA LEU A 17 -7.57 -15.76 -40.13
C LEU A 17 -6.19 -15.45 -40.72
N ASP A 18 -6.03 -14.26 -41.30
CA ASP A 18 -4.80 -13.86 -42.00
C ASP A 18 -3.72 -13.24 -41.10
N GLY A 19 -4.03 -13.00 -39.81
CA GLY A 19 -3.09 -12.45 -38.82
C GLY A 19 -2.74 -10.98 -38.99
N LYS A 20 -3.40 -10.21 -39.89
CA LYS A 20 -3.03 -8.81 -40.13
C LYS A 20 -3.56 -7.81 -39.09
N GLY A 21 -4.45 -8.23 -38.21
CA GLY A 21 -5.03 -7.41 -37.15
C GLY A 21 -5.09 -8.18 -35.84
N ASP A 22 -5.95 -7.71 -34.94
CA ASP A 22 -6.15 -8.33 -33.65
C ASP A 22 -6.89 -9.67 -33.77
N ILE A 23 -6.49 -10.64 -32.95
CA ILE A 23 -7.16 -11.93 -32.82
C ILE A 23 -7.55 -12.12 -31.36
N ASP A 24 -8.86 -12.12 -31.10
CA ASP A 24 -9.43 -12.48 -29.81
C ASP A 24 -10.17 -13.81 -29.91
N CYS A 25 -9.57 -14.84 -29.29
CA CYS A 25 -10.12 -16.18 -29.15
C CYS A 25 -10.34 -16.55 -27.67
N SER A 26 -10.49 -15.55 -26.81
CA SER A 26 -10.70 -15.75 -25.38
C SER A 26 -12.04 -16.41 -25.05
N ASN A 27 -12.07 -17.16 -23.94
CA ASN A 27 -13.29 -17.75 -23.37
C ASN A 27 -14.08 -18.65 -24.33
N ARG A 28 -13.39 -19.42 -25.18
CA ARG A 28 -14.01 -20.32 -26.17
C ARG A 28 -13.90 -21.80 -25.81
N GLY A 29 -13.30 -22.12 -24.67
CA GLY A 29 -13.04 -23.51 -24.27
C GLY A 29 -11.99 -24.20 -25.14
N LEU A 30 -11.11 -23.45 -25.80
CA LEU A 30 -10.05 -24.00 -26.64
C LEU A 30 -9.13 -24.91 -25.83
N THR A 31 -8.77 -26.04 -26.42
CA THR A 31 -7.75 -26.95 -25.87
C THR A 31 -6.47 -26.94 -26.71
N SER A 32 -6.49 -26.29 -27.88
CA SER A 32 -5.33 -26.16 -28.78
C SER A 32 -5.46 -24.95 -29.69
N LEU A 33 -4.32 -24.31 -30.00
CA LEU A 33 -4.21 -23.22 -30.98
C LEU A 33 -3.99 -23.71 -32.42
N GLU A 34 -4.18 -25.01 -32.69
CA GLU A 34 -4.02 -25.59 -34.03
C GLU A 34 -4.84 -24.81 -35.09
N GLY A 35 -4.14 -24.32 -36.12
CA GLY A 35 -4.69 -23.49 -37.19
C GLY A 35 -4.61 -21.98 -36.96
N CYS A 36 -4.05 -21.53 -35.83
CA CYS A 36 -3.73 -20.13 -35.61
C CYS A 36 -2.64 -19.65 -36.59
N PRO A 37 -2.73 -18.42 -37.14
CA PRO A 37 -1.63 -17.85 -37.92
C PRO A 37 -0.37 -17.72 -37.04
N GLY A 38 0.79 -18.04 -37.62
CA GLY A 38 2.07 -17.98 -36.89
C GLY A 38 2.55 -16.55 -36.58
N ILE A 39 2.01 -15.54 -37.27
CA ILE A 39 2.33 -14.13 -37.09
C ILE A 39 1.02 -13.38 -36.92
N VAL A 40 0.94 -12.54 -35.88
CA VAL A 40 -0.19 -11.65 -35.62
C VAL A 40 0.33 -10.23 -35.51
N ALA A 41 -0.09 -9.34 -36.41
CA ALA A 41 0.40 -7.97 -36.45
C ALA A 41 -0.17 -7.08 -35.33
N GLY A 42 -1.37 -7.42 -34.84
CA GLY A 42 -2.02 -6.75 -33.72
C GLY A 42 -1.92 -7.52 -32.41
N ASN A 43 -2.95 -7.39 -31.57
CA ASN A 43 -3.09 -8.07 -30.30
C ASN A 43 -3.50 -9.54 -30.49
N PHE A 44 -2.97 -10.44 -29.65
CA PHE A 44 -3.38 -11.84 -29.59
C PHE A 44 -3.87 -12.20 -28.19
N ASN A 45 -5.17 -12.45 -28.06
CA ASN A 45 -5.80 -12.85 -26.80
C ASN A 45 -6.35 -14.27 -26.90
N CYS A 46 -5.76 -15.19 -26.13
CA CYS A 46 -6.21 -16.57 -25.98
C CYS A 46 -6.60 -16.92 -24.53
N SER A 47 -6.90 -15.90 -23.72
CA SER A 47 -7.21 -16.06 -22.30
C SER A 47 -8.51 -16.82 -22.00
N GLY A 48 -8.64 -17.36 -20.79
CA GLY A 48 -9.87 -17.99 -20.32
C GLY A 48 -10.23 -19.29 -21.05
N ASN A 49 -9.23 -20.05 -21.48
CA ASN A 49 -9.40 -21.29 -22.22
C ASN A 49 -8.92 -22.50 -21.39
N GLN A 50 -8.71 -23.64 -22.04
CA GLN A 50 -8.25 -24.88 -21.42
C GLN A 50 -6.91 -25.34 -22.01
N LEU A 51 -6.10 -24.39 -22.48
CA LEU A 51 -4.83 -24.66 -23.14
C LEU A 51 -3.82 -25.22 -22.12
N THR A 52 -3.15 -26.30 -22.50
CA THR A 52 -2.04 -26.88 -21.72
C THR A 52 -0.66 -26.58 -22.33
N SER A 53 -0.62 -26.08 -23.57
CA SER A 53 0.57 -25.60 -24.25
C SER A 53 0.20 -24.44 -25.20
N LEU A 54 1.20 -23.63 -25.56
CA LEU A 54 1.09 -22.59 -26.60
C LEU A 54 1.47 -23.11 -27.99
N GLU A 55 1.66 -24.43 -28.15
CA GLU A 55 1.99 -25.03 -29.44
C GLU A 55 0.95 -24.66 -30.50
N SER A 56 1.43 -24.41 -31.71
CA SER A 56 0.64 -23.91 -32.84
C SER A 56 0.09 -22.48 -32.68
N GLY A 57 0.41 -21.79 -31.58
CA GLY A 57 0.14 -20.35 -31.42
C GLY A 57 1.08 -19.48 -32.26
N PRO A 58 0.88 -18.15 -32.23
CA PRO A 58 1.74 -17.22 -32.94
C PRO A 58 3.11 -17.12 -32.24
N HIS A 59 4.18 -17.18 -33.03
CA HIS A 59 5.55 -16.99 -32.55
C HIS A 59 6.00 -15.52 -32.65
N ASN A 60 5.22 -14.68 -33.32
CA ASN A 60 5.44 -13.23 -33.41
C ASN A 60 4.10 -12.50 -33.23
N VAL A 61 4.06 -11.58 -32.26
CA VAL A 61 2.88 -10.77 -31.95
C VAL A 61 3.31 -9.30 -31.86
N GLY A 62 2.73 -8.47 -32.73
CA GLY A 62 3.05 -7.04 -32.84
C GLY A 62 2.36 -6.15 -31.80
N GLY A 63 1.32 -6.66 -31.14
CA GLY A 63 0.57 -6.01 -30.07
C GLY A 63 0.78 -6.67 -28.71
N ASP A 64 -0.28 -6.69 -27.91
CA ASP A 64 -0.37 -7.40 -26.64
C ASP A 64 -0.50 -8.92 -26.86
N PHE A 65 0.09 -9.71 -25.97
CA PHE A 65 -0.09 -11.16 -25.92
C PHE A 65 -0.68 -11.57 -24.57
N SER A 66 -1.91 -12.07 -24.56
CA SER A 66 -2.54 -12.62 -23.36
C SER A 66 -2.85 -14.11 -23.54
N CYS A 67 -2.29 -14.91 -22.63
CA CYS A 67 -2.57 -16.34 -22.47
C CYS A 67 -3.08 -16.68 -21.07
N SER A 68 -3.60 -15.69 -20.36
CA SER A 68 -4.01 -15.83 -18.96
C SER A 68 -5.19 -16.78 -18.77
N ASN A 69 -5.38 -17.26 -17.54
CA ASN A 69 -6.51 -18.11 -17.16
C ASN A 69 -6.62 -19.37 -18.04
N ASN A 70 -5.52 -20.13 -18.12
CA ASN A 70 -5.41 -21.39 -18.86
C ASN A 70 -4.87 -22.49 -17.92
N LYS A 71 -4.34 -23.59 -18.49
CA LYS A 71 -3.73 -24.70 -17.76
C LYS A 71 -2.27 -24.90 -18.18
N LEU A 72 -1.60 -23.82 -18.56
CA LEU A 72 -0.21 -23.87 -19.01
C LEU A 72 0.71 -24.22 -17.85
N THR A 73 1.65 -25.13 -18.08
CA THR A 73 2.73 -25.46 -17.14
C THR A 73 4.10 -24.92 -17.59
N THR A 74 4.18 -24.42 -18.82
CA THR A 74 5.36 -23.79 -19.44
C THR A 74 4.91 -22.73 -20.44
N LEU A 75 5.78 -21.77 -20.74
CA LEU A 75 5.58 -20.76 -21.80
C LEU A 75 6.31 -21.12 -23.10
N GLU A 76 6.91 -22.31 -23.17
CA GLU A 76 7.50 -22.83 -24.42
C GLU A 76 6.50 -22.76 -25.59
N ALA A 77 7.04 -22.50 -26.78
CA ALA A 77 6.30 -22.23 -28.01
C ALA A 77 5.47 -20.92 -28.02
N GLY A 78 5.52 -20.10 -26.97
CA GLY A 78 5.03 -18.73 -27.01
C GLY A 78 5.89 -17.79 -27.88
N PRO A 79 5.44 -16.54 -28.10
CA PRO A 79 6.19 -15.57 -28.89
C PRO A 79 7.51 -15.16 -28.20
N GLU A 80 8.59 -15.05 -28.98
CA GLU A 80 9.91 -14.69 -28.43
C GLU A 80 10.05 -13.20 -28.08
N GLU A 81 9.30 -12.33 -28.75
CA GLU A 81 9.25 -10.88 -28.53
C GLU A 81 7.80 -10.40 -28.60
N VAL A 82 7.43 -9.55 -27.65
CA VAL A 82 6.11 -8.89 -27.59
C VAL A 82 6.34 -7.39 -27.39
N LEU A 83 5.72 -6.59 -28.27
CA LEU A 83 5.99 -5.14 -28.35
C LEU A 83 5.25 -4.31 -27.30
N TRP A 84 4.28 -4.89 -26.60
CA TRP A 84 3.50 -4.23 -25.56
C TRP A 84 3.39 -5.15 -24.36
N ASP A 85 2.18 -5.53 -23.95
CA ASP A 85 1.95 -6.27 -22.71
C ASP A 85 1.99 -7.79 -22.93
N TYR A 86 2.59 -8.51 -21.97
CA TYR A 86 2.59 -9.96 -21.92
C TYR A 86 1.93 -10.44 -20.63
N ASP A 87 0.77 -11.07 -20.77
CA ASP A 87 -0.02 -11.59 -19.66
C ASP A 87 -0.10 -13.12 -19.73
N CYS A 88 0.51 -13.77 -18.74
CA CYS A 88 0.45 -15.22 -18.52
C CYS A 88 -0.13 -15.59 -17.16
N SER A 89 -0.86 -14.67 -16.54
CA SER A 89 -1.44 -14.85 -15.21
C SER A 89 -2.48 -15.99 -15.16
N GLY A 90 -2.76 -16.54 -13.98
CA GLY A 90 -3.83 -17.54 -13.82
C GLY A 90 -3.54 -18.85 -14.55
N ASN A 91 -2.32 -19.37 -14.43
CA ASN A 91 -1.88 -20.63 -15.04
C ASN A 91 -1.32 -21.58 -13.97
N GLN A 92 -0.59 -22.62 -14.39
CA GLN A 92 0.07 -23.61 -13.52
C GLN A 92 1.59 -23.60 -13.73
N LEU A 93 2.15 -22.44 -14.08
CA LEU A 93 3.58 -22.29 -14.33
C LEU A 93 4.36 -22.48 -13.02
N ASN A 94 5.42 -23.28 -13.06
CA ASN A 94 6.34 -23.47 -11.93
C ASN A 94 7.66 -22.70 -12.08
N SER A 95 7.94 -22.23 -13.30
CA SER A 95 9.07 -21.37 -13.68
C SER A 95 8.66 -20.52 -14.88
N LEU A 96 9.47 -19.52 -15.21
CA LEU A 96 9.29 -18.69 -16.41
C LEU A 96 10.11 -19.22 -17.59
N THR A 97 10.34 -20.53 -17.64
CA THR A 97 11.00 -21.17 -18.80
C THR A 97 10.13 -20.97 -20.04
N GLY A 98 10.75 -20.48 -21.12
CA GLY A 98 10.05 -20.17 -22.37
C GLY A 98 9.37 -18.79 -22.39
N ALA A 99 9.49 -17.99 -21.33
CA ALA A 99 9.06 -16.59 -21.35
C ALA A 99 9.74 -15.81 -22.49
N PRO A 100 9.10 -14.76 -23.04
CA PRO A 100 9.68 -13.92 -24.07
C PRO A 100 11.04 -13.37 -23.64
N LYS A 101 11.91 -13.11 -24.61
CA LYS A 101 13.23 -12.49 -24.35
C LYS A 101 13.13 -10.99 -24.10
N LYS A 102 12.05 -10.36 -24.59
CA LYS A 102 11.82 -8.91 -24.51
C LYS A 102 10.33 -8.59 -24.49
N VAL A 103 9.96 -7.75 -23.53
CA VAL A 103 8.62 -7.18 -23.35
C VAL A 103 8.78 -5.69 -23.07
N HIS A 104 8.11 -4.87 -23.85
CA HIS A 104 8.24 -3.42 -23.82
C HIS A 104 7.21 -2.73 -22.92
N GLY A 105 6.05 -3.35 -22.71
CA GLY A 105 5.04 -2.89 -21.76
C GLY A 105 5.16 -3.65 -20.44
N ASN A 106 4.00 -4.13 -19.98
CA ASN A 106 3.82 -4.86 -18.74
C ASN A 106 4.14 -6.35 -18.90
N PHE A 107 4.66 -6.97 -17.85
CA PHE A 107 4.80 -8.42 -17.77
C PHE A 107 4.10 -8.96 -16.53
N ASP A 108 2.99 -9.66 -16.73
CA ASP A 108 2.19 -10.26 -15.67
C ASP A 108 2.32 -11.79 -15.69
N CYS A 109 2.91 -12.32 -14.62
CA CYS A 109 3.00 -13.76 -14.35
C CYS A 109 2.35 -14.14 -13.00
N SER A 110 1.45 -13.30 -12.51
CA SER A 110 0.75 -13.49 -11.25
C SER A 110 -0.16 -14.71 -11.25
N THR A 111 -0.58 -15.17 -10.08
CA THR A 111 -1.56 -16.27 -9.94
C THR A 111 -1.09 -17.55 -10.67
N ASN A 112 0.09 -18.02 -10.30
CA ASN A 112 0.72 -19.22 -10.85
C ASN A 112 1.23 -20.11 -9.71
N GLN A 113 2.13 -21.06 -10.01
CA GLN A 113 2.78 -21.93 -9.03
C GLN A 113 4.31 -21.71 -9.03
N LEU A 114 4.76 -20.50 -9.37
CA LEU A 114 6.18 -20.19 -9.54
C LEU A 114 6.91 -20.36 -8.21
N THR A 115 7.94 -21.19 -8.21
CA THR A 115 8.88 -21.30 -7.08
C THR A 115 10.18 -20.54 -7.35
N THR A 116 10.36 -20.06 -8.59
CA THR A 116 11.52 -19.28 -9.01
C THR A 116 11.18 -18.37 -10.19
N LEU A 117 11.88 -17.23 -10.27
CA LEU A 117 11.87 -16.33 -11.43
C LEU A 117 13.02 -16.61 -12.41
N GLN A 118 13.76 -17.71 -12.24
CA GLN A 118 14.71 -18.15 -13.27
C GLN A 118 13.98 -18.36 -14.61
N GLY A 119 14.61 -17.90 -15.69
CA GLY A 119 13.99 -17.85 -17.02
C GLY A 119 13.25 -16.55 -17.32
N SER A 120 13.05 -15.67 -16.32
CA SER A 120 12.43 -14.36 -16.56
C SER A 120 13.27 -13.44 -17.45
N LEU A 121 12.61 -12.41 -17.96
CA LEU A 121 13.21 -11.32 -18.70
C LEU A 121 14.21 -10.57 -17.83
N LYS A 122 15.21 -9.97 -18.49
CA LYS A 122 16.16 -9.12 -17.79
C LYS A 122 15.66 -7.70 -17.59
N LYS A 123 14.80 -7.21 -18.47
CA LYS A 123 14.23 -5.86 -18.43
C LYS A 123 12.75 -5.90 -18.80
N VAL A 124 11.95 -5.10 -18.10
CA VAL A 124 10.54 -4.84 -18.39
C VAL A 124 10.38 -3.34 -18.54
N GLY A 125 9.66 -2.91 -19.59
CA GLY A 125 9.59 -1.49 -19.93
C GLY A 125 8.63 -0.70 -19.05
N ASN A 126 7.59 -1.34 -18.52
CA ASN A 126 6.65 -0.75 -17.58
C ASN A 126 6.55 -1.64 -16.32
N ASP A 127 5.40 -2.26 -16.05
CA ASP A 127 5.13 -2.93 -14.76
C ASP A 127 5.49 -4.43 -14.79
N PHE A 128 5.99 -4.95 -13.67
CA PHE A 128 6.27 -6.37 -13.48
C PHE A 128 5.49 -6.92 -12.30
N SER A 129 4.63 -7.91 -12.56
CA SER A 129 3.85 -8.59 -11.51
C SER A 129 4.21 -10.07 -11.45
N CYS A 130 4.60 -10.52 -10.26
CA CYS A 130 4.82 -11.93 -9.92
C CYS A 130 4.03 -12.37 -8.69
N SER A 131 2.97 -11.61 -8.36
CA SER A 131 2.17 -11.81 -7.15
C SER A 131 1.38 -13.12 -7.17
N ASN A 132 0.92 -13.58 -6.01
CA ASN A 132 0.11 -14.82 -5.91
C ASN A 132 0.84 -16.03 -6.50
N ASN A 133 2.02 -16.34 -5.95
CA ASN A 133 2.88 -17.45 -6.36
C ASN A 133 3.46 -18.17 -5.12
N LEU A 134 4.46 -19.03 -5.31
CA LEU A 134 5.12 -19.79 -4.25
C LEU A 134 6.59 -19.40 -4.11
N LEU A 135 6.94 -18.14 -4.43
CA LEU A 135 8.32 -17.65 -4.44
C LEU A 135 8.84 -17.52 -3.01
N THR A 136 10.07 -17.96 -2.78
CA THR A 136 10.80 -17.77 -1.52
C THR A 136 11.94 -16.75 -1.64
N SER A 137 12.34 -16.40 -2.87
CA SER A 137 13.24 -15.29 -3.18
C SER A 137 12.90 -14.70 -4.56
N LEU A 138 13.38 -13.49 -4.83
CA LEU A 138 13.23 -12.82 -6.12
C LEU A 138 14.45 -12.98 -7.03
N LYS A 139 15.34 -13.94 -6.73
CA LYS A 139 16.48 -14.26 -7.61
C LYS A 139 16.00 -14.69 -8.98
N GLY A 140 16.42 -13.94 -10.00
CA GLY A 140 16.02 -14.16 -11.39
C GLY A 140 14.99 -13.16 -11.89
N ALA A 141 14.45 -12.29 -11.03
CA ALA A 141 13.61 -11.17 -11.43
C ALA A 141 14.33 -10.25 -12.45
N PRO A 142 13.58 -9.44 -13.22
CA PRO A 142 14.16 -8.38 -14.03
C PRO A 142 15.00 -7.44 -13.17
N HIS A 143 16.19 -7.06 -13.65
CA HIS A 143 17.06 -6.12 -12.91
C HIS A 143 16.69 -4.66 -13.16
N LYS A 144 15.81 -4.42 -14.15
CA LYS A 144 15.26 -3.11 -14.47
C LYS A 144 13.80 -3.25 -14.83
N VAL A 145 12.95 -2.54 -14.09
CA VAL A 145 11.52 -2.39 -14.31
C VAL A 145 11.26 -0.90 -14.43
N GLY A 146 10.47 -0.48 -15.42
CA GLY A 146 10.27 0.94 -15.73
C GLY A 146 9.16 1.60 -14.92
N GLY A 147 8.21 0.80 -14.44
CA GLY A 147 7.11 1.21 -13.58
C GLY A 147 7.10 0.39 -12.29
N ASP A 148 5.97 -0.24 -12.02
CA ASP A 148 5.66 -0.83 -10.73
C ASP A 148 6.18 -2.28 -10.62
N PHE A 149 6.54 -2.69 -9.40
CA PHE A 149 6.97 -4.05 -9.11
C PHE A 149 6.11 -4.65 -8.00
N SER A 150 5.31 -5.65 -8.35
CA SER A 150 4.48 -6.38 -7.38
C SER A 150 4.94 -7.83 -7.22
N CYS A 151 5.17 -8.21 -5.96
CA CYS A 151 5.55 -9.56 -5.53
C CYS A 151 4.75 -10.01 -4.30
N SER A 152 3.57 -9.42 -4.10
CA SER A 152 2.66 -9.75 -3.02
C SER A 152 2.16 -11.19 -3.07
N ASP A 153 1.66 -11.68 -1.95
CA ASP A 153 1.06 -13.02 -1.83
C ASP A 153 2.03 -14.13 -2.28
N ASN A 154 3.20 -14.16 -1.65
CA ASN A 154 4.23 -15.16 -1.89
C ASN A 154 4.71 -15.73 -0.54
N GLN A 155 5.85 -16.43 -0.55
CA GLN A 155 6.50 -16.99 0.65
C GLN A 155 7.89 -16.38 0.83
N LEU A 156 8.06 -15.11 0.44
CA LEU A 156 9.35 -14.44 0.45
C LEU A 156 9.82 -14.25 1.89
N THR A 157 11.08 -14.60 2.14
CA THR A 157 11.78 -14.29 3.39
C THR A 157 12.88 -13.24 3.21
N THR A 158 13.11 -12.80 1.97
CA THR A 158 14.08 -11.77 1.58
C THR A 158 13.65 -11.10 0.28
N LEU A 159 14.06 -9.84 0.10
CA LEU A 159 13.88 -9.08 -1.13
C LEU A 159 15.11 -9.10 -2.05
N GLU A 160 16.11 -9.95 -1.77
CA GLU A 160 17.29 -10.08 -2.64
C GLU A 160 16.88 -10.42 -4.09
N GLY A 161 17.25 -9.56 -5.04
CA GLY A 161 16.98 -9.71 -6.47
C GLY A 161 16.01 -8.67 -7.06
N VAL A 162 15.40 -7.82 -6.23
CA VAL A 162 14.56 -6.69 -6.65
C VAL A 162 15.40 -5.62 -7.40
N PRO A 163 14.82 -4.88 -8.38
CA PRO A 163 15.45 -3.69 -8.96
C PRO A 163 15.81 -2.62 -7.92
N HIS A 164 16.85 -1.83 -8.19
CA HIS A 164 17.25 -0.74 -7.28
C HIS A 164 16.23 0.41 -7.20
N GLU A 165 15.47 0.64 -8.27
CA GLU A 165 14.53 1.75 -8.43
C GLU A 165 13.27 1.23 -9.12
N VAL A 166 12.10 1.64 -8.62
CA VAL A 166 10.76 1.27 -9.12
C VAL A 166 9.77 2.42 -8.90
N GLY A 167 8.62 2.35 -9.59
CA GLY A 167 7.44 3.19 -9.31
C GLY A 167 6.84 2.85 -7.96
N ASP A 168 5.79 2.04 -7.97
CA ASP A 168 5.25 1.39 -6.77
C ASP A 168 6.00 0.08 -6.48
N PHE A 169 6.13 -0.26 -5.20
CA PHE A 169 6.69 -1.53 -4.74
C PHE A 169 5.75 -2.21 -3.75
N ASP A 170 5.20 -3.36 -4.15
CA ASP A 170 4.32 -4.15 -3.30
C ASP A 170 4.97 -5.51 -2.97
N CYS A 171 5.32 -5.67 -1.70
CA CYS A 171 5.82 -6.92 -1.10
C CYS A 171 4.92 -7.41 0.04
N SER A 172 3.65 -6.98 0.05
CA SER A 172 2.68 -7.36 1.07
C SER A 172 2.41 -8.87 1.09
N ASN A 173 1.86 -9.37 2.20
CA ASN A 173 1.43 -10.78 2.33
C ASN A 173 2.56 -11.78 2.02
N ASN A 174 3.67 -11.64 2.75
CA ASN A 174 4.85 -12.49 2.64
C ASN A 174 5.32 -12.95 4.03
N GLN A 175 6.55 -13.47 4.13
CA GLN A 175 7.15 -13.96 5.37
C GLN A 175 8.43 -13.17 5.71
N LEU A 176 8.48 -11.88 5.34
CA LEU A 176 9.66 -11.04 5.52
C LEU A 176 9.84 -10.71 7.01
N ALA A 177 11.05 -10.98 7.52
CA ALA A 177 11.46 -10.58 8.87
C ALA A 177 12.22 -9.24 8.88
N THR A 178 12.83 -8.87 7.75
CA THR A 178 13.43 -7.57 7.46
C THR A 178 13.10 -7.17 6.02
N LEU A 179 13.32 -5.90 5.67
CA LEU A 179 13.19 -5.39 4.32
C LEU A 179 14.53 -5.38 3.58
N ASP A 180 15.53 -6.10 4.07
CA ASP A 180 16.85 -6.12 3.44
C ASP A 180 16.76 -6.62 1.98
N GLY A 181 17.32 -5.81 1.08
CA GLY A 181 17.25 -6.02 -0.37
C GLY A 181 16.07 -5.35 -1.06
N SER A 182 15.27 -4.52 -0.36
CA SER A 182 14.27 -3.67 -1.01
C SER A 182 14.91 -2.69 -2.02
N PRO A 183 14.11 -2.05 -2.88
CA PRO A 183 14.60 -0.92 -3.69
C PRO A 183 15.22 0.16 -2.78
N GLU A 184 16.17 0.92 -3.33
CA GLU A 184 16.78 2.06 -2.64
C GLU A 184 15.86 3.29 -2.73
N GLU A 185 15.22 3.48 -3.89
CA GLU A 185 14.30 4.57 -4.20
C GLU A 185 12.98 4.02 -4.76
N VAL A 186 11.87 4.56 -4.26
CA VAL A 186 10.51 4.18 -4.66
C VAL A 186 9.75 5.46 -5.01
N HIS A 187 9.38 5.58 -6.29
CA HIS A 187 8.78 6.80 -6.84
C HIS A 187 7.26 6.91 -6.67
N GLY A 188 6.65 5.88 -6.10
CA GLY A 188 5.27 5.87 -5.64
C GLY A 188 5.15 5.17 -4.29
N ASP A 189 4.18 4.27 -4.16
CA ASP A 189 3.82 3.65 -2.89
C ASP A 189 4.74 2.46 -2.55
N PHE A 190 5.07 2.30 -1.26
CA PHE A 190 5.77 1.13 -0.74
C PHE A 190 4.86 0.37 0.23
N ASP A 191 4.41 -0.81 -0.18
CA ASP A 191 3.59 -1.68 0.65
C ASP A 191 4.38 -2.91 1.14
N CYS A 192 4.55 -2.98 2.46
CA CYS A 192 5.15 -4.12 3.16
C CYS A 192 4.20 -4.73 4.19
N SER A 193 2.89 -4.48 4.05
CA SER A 193 1.87 -4.96 4.96
C SER A 193 1.83 -6.49 5.06
N HIS A 194 1.31 -7.00 6.17
CA HIS A 194 1.10 -8.44 6.37
C HIS A 194 2.37 -9.29 6.18
N ASN A 195 3.42 -8.93 6.91
CA ASN A 195 4.70 -9.64 6.99
C ASN A 195 5.03 -9.98 8.45
N GLN A 196 6.28 -10.35 8.75
CA GLN A 196 6.78 -10.70 10.08
C GLN A 196 7.78 -9.66 10.60
N LEU A 197 7.67 -8.40 10.15
CA LEU A 197 8.61 -7.34 10.48
C LEU A 197 8.51 -6.95 11.96
N ALA A 198 9.61 -7.10 12.70
CA ALA A 198 9.74 -6.57 14.06
C ALA A 198 10.21 -5.10 14.07
N SER A 199 10.86 -4.68 12.98
CA SER A 199 11.27 -3.30 12.70
C SER A 199 11.29 -3.05 11.19
N LEU A 200 11.45 -1.79 10.78
CA LEU A 200 11.55 -1.40 9.37
C LEU A 200 12.99 -1.46 8.82
N ALA A 201 13.88 -2.24 9.46
CA ALA A 201 15.25 -2.39 8.99
C ALA A 201 15.30 -2.88 7.54
N GLY A 202 16.08 -2.18 6.71
CA GLY A 202 16.23 -2.46 5.29
C GLY A 202 15.24 -1.73 4.39
N ALA A 203 14.30 -0.94 4.93
CA ALA A 203 13.36 -0.15 4.12
C ALA A 203 14.08 0.84 3.18
N PRO A 204 13.43 1.22 2.06
CA PRO A 204 13.94 2.29 1.19
C PRO A 204 14.17 3.58 1.99
N HIS A 205 15.20 4.35 1.62
CA HIS A 205 15.46 5.62 2.28
C HIS A 205 14.45 6.70 1.91
N PHE A 206 13.87 6.60 0.72
CA PHE A 206 13.04 7.61 0.09
C PHE A 206 11.81 6.97 -0.56
N VAL A 207 10.63 7.44 -0.18
CA VAL A 207 9.34 7.01 -0.73
C VAL A 207 8.51 8.24 -1.08
N ILE A 208 8.19 8.42 -2.37
CA ILE A 208 7.38 9.56 -2.82
C ILE A 208 5.91 9.37 -2.47
N GLY A 209 5.41 8.15 -2.58
CA GLY A 209 4.04 7.82 -2.23
C GLY A 209 3.86 7.56 -0.74
N ASN A 210 2.92 6.67 -0.46
CA ASN A 210 2.58 6.20 0.86
C ASN A 210 3.52 5.07 1.30
N PHE A 211 3.71 4.94 2.61
CA PHE A 211 4.41 3.80 3.20
C PHE A 211 3.41 3.00 4.06
N PHE A 212 3.08 1.80 3.61
CA PHE A 212 2.14 0.90 4.28
C PHE A 212 2.89 -0.22 4.99
N CYS A 213 2.70 -0.35 6.30
CA CYS A 213 3.34 -1.39 7.10
C CYS A 213 2.38 -2.14 8.04
N ALA A 214 1.07 -2.01 7.82
CA ALA A 214 0.02 -2.64 8.61
C ALA A 214 0.16 -4.16 8.69
N GLY A 215 -0.33 -4.78 9.76
CA GLY A 215 -0.33 -6.25 9.88
C GLY A 215 1.05 -6.86 10.11
N ASN A 216 2.03 -6.07 10.58
CA ASN A 216 3.33 -6.57 11.04
C ASN A 216 3.40 -6.57 12.58
N PRO A 217 4.25 -7.39 13.21
CA PRO A 217 4.50 -7.33 14.65
C PRO A 217 5.54 -6.24 15.03
N LEU A 218 5.41 -5.01 14.49
CA LEU A 218 6.37 -3.94 14.74
C LEU A 218 6.43 -3.54 16.22
N THR A 219 7.64 -3.54 16.76
CA THR A 219 7.97 -3.01 18.10
C THR A 219 8.86 -1.78 18.01
N SER A 220 9.41 -1.48 16.82
CA SER A 220 10.24 -0.32 16.55
C SER A 220 10.11 0.14 15.10
N LEU A 221 10.22 1.43 14.84
CA LEU A 221 10.31 2.00 13.50
C LEU A 221 11.77 2.12 13.00
N LYS A 222 12.74 1.63 13.76
CA LYS A 222 14.17 1.72 13.42
C LYS A 222 14.43 1.15 12.02
N GLY A 223 15.15 1.92 11.22
CA GLY A 223 15.53 1.53 9.86
C GLY A 223 14.51 1.89 8.79
N GLY A 224 13.37 2.48 9.17
CA GLY A 224 12.36 2.97 8.23
C GLY A 224 12.85 4.11 7.34
N PRO A 225 12.01 4.54 6.38
CA PRO A 225 12.36 5.61 5.44
C PRO A 225 12.67 6.91 6.18
N ASN A 226 13.60 7.69 5.64
CA ASN A 226 13.91 9.01 6.18
C ASN A 226 12.87 10.05 5.73
N PHE A 227 12.37 9.89 4.51
CA PHE A 227 11.45 10.81 3.82
C PHE A 227 10.28 10.04 3.23
N VAL A 228 9.07 10.49 3.52
CA VAL A 228 7.82 9.98 2.94
C VAL A 228 6.97 11.16 2.48
N TYR A 229 6.75 11.35 1.18
CA TYR A 229 5.94 12.47 0.70
C TYR A 229 4.44 12.20 0.86
N GLY A 230 4.02 10.93 0.79
CA GLY A 230 2.64 10.53 1.06
C GLY A 230 2.34 10.33 2.55
N ASN A 231 1.48 9.35 2.83
CA ASN A 231 1.08 9.00 4.18
C ASN A 231 2.01 7.93 4.77
N PHE A 232 2.23 8.01 6.09
CA PHE A 232 2.92 6.99 6.86
C PHE A 232 1.97 6.44 7.93
N ASP A 233 1.55 5.19 7.76
CA ASP A 233 0.68 4.51 8.72
C ASP A 233 1.44 3.42 9.48
N CYS A 234 1.61 3.65 10.78
CA CYS A 234 2.16 2.70 11.76
C CYS A 234 1.19 2.42 12.90
N SER A 235 -0.11 2.61 12.67
CA SER A 235 -1.17 2.35 13.65
C SER A 235 -1.36 0.87 13.93
N ASN A 236 -2.03 0.55 15.06
CA ASN A 236 -2.42 -0.82 15.42
C ASN A 236 -1.23 -1.79 15.57
N HIS A 237 -0.18 -1.34 16.27
CA HIS A 237 1.04 -2.10 16.52
C HIS A 237 1.34 -2.18 18.04
N GLN A 238 2.54 -2.63 18.40
CA GLN A 238 3.03 -2.67 19.80
C GLN A 238 4.15 -1.65 20.02
N LEU A 239 4.10 -0.51 19.33
CA LEU A 239 5.14 0.52 19.43
C LEU A 239 5.10 1.19 20.80
N VAL A 240 6.25 1.20 21.47
CA VAL A 240 6.47 1.95 22.73
C VAL A 240 7.17 3.30 22.50
N SER A 241 7.68 3.53 21.28
CA SER A 241 8.38 4.75 20.90
C SER A 241 8.30 4.99 19.39
N LEU A 242 8.26 6.26 18.98
CA LEU A 242 8.38 6.70 17.59
C LEU A 242 9.84 6.90 17.16
N LYS A 243 10.82 6.48 17.96
CA LYS A 243 12.23 6.53 17.56
C LYS A 243 12.45 5.69 16.31
N GLY A 244 12.93 6.35 15.25
CA GLY A 244 13.11 5.73 13.93
C GLY A 244 11.98 6.00 12.95
N ALA A 245 10.92 6.70 13.35
CA ALA A 245 9.94 7.22 12.41
C ALA A 245 10.62 8.15 11.36
N PRO A 246 10.00 8.30 10.18
CA PRO A 246 10.49 9.24 9.17
C PRO A 246 10.63 10.65 9.74
N LYS A 247 11.69 11.34 9.32
CA LYS A 247 11.96 12.70 9.77
C LYS A 247 11.00 13.69 9.13
N GLU A 248 10.65 13.43 7.86
CA GLU A 248 9.77 14.26 7.05
C GLU A 248 8.64 13.40 6.49
N VAL A 249 7.41 13.82 6.78
CA VAL A 249 6.18 13.24 6.23
C VAL A 249 5.30 14.38 5.74
N GLU A 250 5.12 14.54 4.43
CA GLU A 250 4.28 15.65 3.91
C GLU A 250 2.78 15.35 4.02
N GLY A 251 2.40 14.06 3.97
CA GLY A 251 1.02 13.60 4.13
C GLY A 251 0.63 13.37 5.60
N ASN A 252 -0.16 12.31 5.82
CA ASN A 252 -0.69 11.96 7.14
C ASN A 252 0.29 11.06 7.89
N PHE A 253 0.46 11.32 9.17
CA PHE A 253 1.19 10.43 10.08
C PHE A 253 0.22 9.81 11.08
N ASN A 254 -0.01 8.50 10.95
CA ASN A 254 -0.88 7.76 11.83
C ASN A 254 -0.06 6.81 12.71
N CYS A 255 -0.05 7.05 14.01
CA CYS A 255 0.53 6.18 15.04
C CYS A 255 -0.48 5.78 16.11
N SER A 256 -1.78 5.83 15.77
CA SER A 256 -2.86 5.45 16.68
C SER A 256 -2.79 3.98 17.11
N GLU A 257 -3.49 3.65 18.19
CA GLU A 257 -3.65 2.26 18.67
C GLU A 257 -2.29 1.56 18.90
N ASN A 258 -1.47 2.17 19.77
CA ASN A 258 -0.13 1.70 20.13
C ASN A 258 0.08 1.79 21.66
N GLN A 259 1.32 1.62 22.13
CA GLN A 259 1.68 1.70 23.54
C GLN A 259 2.60 2.90 23.83
N LEU A 260 2.45 3.99 23.07
CA LEU A 260 3.31 5.16 23.18
C LEU A 260 3.04 5.91 24.49
N SER A 261 4.10 6.17 25.25
CA SER A 261 4.06 7.07 26.42
C SER A 261 4.62 8.47 26.13
N SER A 262 5.19 8.67 24.94
CA SER A 262 5.75 9.94 24.47
C SER A 262 5.72 10.00 22.93
N LEU A 263 5.64 11.22 22.38
CA LEU A 263 5.74 11.48 20.94
C LEU A 263 7.18 11.77 20.47
N ALA A 264 8.19 11.55 21.34
CA ALA A 264 9.58 11.71 20.96
C ALA A 264 9.93 10.83 19.73
N GLY A 265 10.41 11.48 18.66
CA GLY A 265 10.70 10.85 17.38
C GLY A 265 9.66 11.11 16.29
N ALA A 266 8.49 11.68 16.62
CA ALA A 266 7.49 12.05 15.62
C ALA A 266 8.03 13.09 14.60
N PRO A 267 7.58 13.03 13.33
CA PRO A 267 7.84 14.09 12.36
C PRO A 267 7.27 15.42 12.87
N GLN A 268 7.93 16.52 12.51
CA GLN A 268 7.66 17.81 13.12
C GLN A 268 6.70 18.70 12.30
N GLU A 269 6.57 18.39 11.01
CA GLU A 269 5.59 18.97 10.11
C GLU A 269 4.84 17.85 9.40
N VAL A 270 3.51 17.89 9.43
CA VAL A 270 2.63 16.90 8.76
C VAL A 270 1.32 17.54 8.29
N ARG A 271 0.58 16.84 7.42
CA ARG A 271 -0.81 17.19 7.11
C ARG A 271 -1.72 16.86 8.29
N ASP A 272 -2.01 15.59 8.49
CA ASP A 272 -2.77 15.10 9.65
C ASP A 272 -1.84 14.33 10.60
N PHE A 273 -2.13 14.42 11.90
CA PHE A 273 -1.43 13.66 12.92
C PHE A 273 -2.43 12.93 13.81
N ASP A 274 -2.35 11.61 13.87
CA ASP A 274 -3.18 10.80 14.74
C ASP A 274 -2.33 9.96 15.69
N CYS A 275 -2.40 10.27 16.99
CA CYS A 275 -1.80 9.52 18.08
C CYS A 275 -2.85 9.01 19.08
N SER A 276 -4.09 8.82 18.64
CA SER A 276 -5.18 8.31 19.48
C SER A 276 -4.92 6.89 19.98
N GLY A 277 -5.59 6.47 21.05
CA GLY A 277 -5.49 5.09 21.56
C GLY A 277 -4.07 4.72 22.00
N ASN A 278 -3.46 5.57 22.84
CA ASN A 278 -2.10 5.39 23.34
C ASN A 278 -2.04 5.60 24.87
N GLN A 279 -0.83 5.67 25.44
CA GLN A 279 -0.59 5.85 26.87
C GLN A 279 0.04 7.22 27.17
N LEU A 280 -0.23 8.23 26.33
CA LEU A 280 0.38 9.55 26.45
C LEU A 280 -0.18 10.28 27.68
N THR A 281 0.71 10.85 28.48
CA THR A 281 0.37 11.73 29.62
C THR A 281 0.63 13.20 29.32
N THR A 282 1.38 13.48 28.24
CA THR A 282 1.72 14.81 27.73
C THR A 282 1.80 14.80 26.20
N LEU A 283 1.63 15.96 25.57
CA LEU A 283 1.85 16.16 24.14
C LEU A 283 3.23 16.79 23.84
N GLU A 284 4.17 16.74 24.78
CA GLU A 284 5.55 17.10 24.50
C GLU A 284 6.10 16.31 23.31
N SER A 285 6.81 17.02 22.42
CA SER A 285 7.33 16.49 21.15
C SER A 285 6.30 16.21 20.06
N ALA A 286 5.02 16.56 20.26
CA ALA A 286 4.04 16.57 19.17
C ALA A 286 4.51 17.46 18.01
N PRO A 287 4.11 17.15 16.76
CA PRO A 287 4.43 18.00 15.62
C PRO A 287 4.00 19.45 15.87
N HIS A 288 4.91 20.39 15.66
CA HIS A 288 4.65 21.80 15.93
C HIS A 288 3.83 22.46 14.81
N LYS A 289 3.77 21.85 13.62
CA LYS A 289 3.01 22.32 12.46
C LYS A 289 2.16 21.20 11.87
N VAL A 290 0.85 21.33 12.05
CA VAL A 290 -0.15 20.37 11.54
C VAL A 290 -1.13 21.14 10.66
N SER A 291 -1.19 20.79 9.39
CA SER A 291 -1.93 21.55 8.38
C SER A 291 -3.36 21.07 8.12
N GLY A 292 -3.73 19.93 8.69
CA GLY A 292 -5.07 19.36 8.74
C GLY A 292 -5.45 19.04 10.18
N ASN A 293 -5.81 17.79 10.44
CA ASN A 293 -6.38 17.31 11.71
C ASN A 293 -5.30 16.88 12.72
N PHE A 294 -5.58 17.06 14.00
CA PHE A 294 -4.77 16.54 15.10
C PHE A 294 -5.65 15.73 16.06
N SER A 295 -5.40 14.44 16.17
CA SER A 295 -6.11 13.54 17.07
C SER A 295 -5.17 12.99 18.13
N CYS A 296 -5.54 13.19 19.40
CA CYS A 296 -4.87 12.66 20.58
C CYS A 296 -5.89 12.06 21.56
N SER A 297 -7.03 11.61 21.04
CA SER A 297 -8.10 11.02 21.83
C SER A 297 -7.69 9.71 22.49
N ALA A 298 -8.45 9.26 23.48
CA ALA A 298 -8.22 7.98 24.14
C ALA A 298 -6.76 7.81 24.63
N ASN A 299 -6.33 8.75 25.46
CA ASN A 299 -5.00 8.78 26.08
C ASN A 299 -5.14 9.07 27.59
N GLN A 300 -4.03 9.35 28.27
CA GLN A 300 -3.97 9.66 29.71
C GLN A 300 -3.56 11.11 29.95
N LEU A 301 -3.88 12.02 29.02
CA LEU A 301 -3.45 13.42 29.07
C LEU A 301 -4.16 14.13 30.24
N THR A 302 -3.38 14.85 31.04
CA THR A 302 -3.89 15.72 32.13
C THR A 302 -3.87 17.20 31.77
N SER A 303 -3.08 17.58 30.75
CA SER A 303 -3.10 18.89 30.10
C SER A 303 -2.81 18.74 28.60
N LEU A 304 -3.08 19.78 27.82
CA LEU A 304 -2.74 19.83 26.39
C LEU A 304 -1.40 20.54 26.15
N THR A 305 -0.57 20.69 27.17
CA THR A 305 0.77 21.28 27.03
C THR A 305 1.58 20.49 26.01
N GLY A 306 2.19 21.20 25.04
CA GLY A 306 2.91 20.59 23.91
C GLY A 306 2.10 20.45 22.63
N ALA A 307 0.77 20.62 22.67
CA ALA A 307 -0.08 20.59 21.48
C ALA A 307 0.32 21.64 20.42
N PRO A 308 0.06 21.39 19.13
CA PRO A 308 0.28 22.38 18.07
C PRO A 308 -0.49 23.68 18.34
N LYS A 309 0.19 24.82 18.25
CA LYS A 309 -0.39 26.14 18.58
C LYS A 309 -1.55 26.55 17.66
N LYS A 310 -1.57 26.03 16.43
CA LYS A 310 -2.59 26.29 15.40
C LYS A 310 -2.89 24.99 14.67
N VAL A 311 -4.17 24.67 14.55
CA VAL A 311 -4.64 23.50 13.79
C VAL A 311 -5.63 23.99 12.73
N LYS A 312 -5.39 23.59 11.49
CA LYS A 312 -6.15 24.05 10.31
C LYS A 312 -7.35 23.15 10.00
N GLY A 313 -7.37 21.92 10.48
CA GLY A 313 -8.54 21.04 10.52
C GLY A 313 -9.14 20.99 11.93
N SER A 314 -9.59 19.82 12.32
CA SER A 314 -10.17 19.52 13.64
C SER A 314 -9.11 19.12 14.67
N PHE A 315 -9.39 19.37 15.94
CA PHE A 315 -8.57 18.97 17.07
C PHE A 315 -9.40 18.08 17.99
N ASN A 316 -9.00 16.81 18.13
CA ASN A 316 -9.68 15.84 18.98
C ASN A 316 -8.78 15.46 20.17
N CYS A 317 -9.21 15.82 21.37
CA CYS A 317 -8.61 15.40 22.63
C CYS A 317 -9.63 14.72 23.56
N SER A 318 -10.68 14.12 22.97
CA SER A 318 -11.69 13.38 23.71
C SER A 318 -11.13 12.20 24.49
N ASN A 319 -11.85 11.73 25.51
CA ASN A 319 -11.51 10.53 26.28
C ASN A 319 -10.08 10.61 26.87
N ASN A 320 -9.83 11.64 27.66
CA ASN A 320 -8.58 11.89 28.37
C ASN A 320 -8.88 12.21 29.85
N GLN A 321 -7.89 12.72 30.59
CA GLN A 321 -8.00 13.07 32.01
C GLN A 321 -7.85 14.58 32.24
N LEU A 322 -8.23 15.40 31.25
CA LEU A 322 -8.07 16.86 31.30
C LEU A 322 -9.00 17.48 32.34
N SER A 323 -8.48 18.38 33.19
CA SER A 323 -9.28 19.17 34.15
C SER A 323 -9.59 20.60 33.68
N SER A 324 -8.83 21.08 32.70
CA SER A 324 -9.01 22.37 32.01
C SER A 324 -8.56 22.26 30.54
N LEU A 325 -8.74 23.31 29.75
CA LEU A 325 -8.24 23.41 28.38
C LEU A 325 -6.87 24.09 28.30
N ASP A 326 -6.09 24.03 29.38
CA ASP A 326 -4.73 24.60 29.38
C ASP A 326 -3.83 23.87 28.38
N GLY A 327 -3.01 24.64 27.66
CA GLY A 327 -2.18 24.16 26.56
C GLY A 327 -2.90 23.92 25.22
N ALA A 328 -4.24 24.01 25.16
CA ALA A 328 -5.00 23.82 23.93
C ALA A 328 -4.52 24.74 22.77
N PRO A 329 -4.69 24.34 21.50
CA PRO A 329 -4.40 25.20 20.36
C PRO A 329 -5.14 26.54 20.49
N LYS A 330 -4.48 27.66 20.19
CA LYS A 330 -5.13 28.99 20.28
C LYS A 330 -6.28 29.14 19.28
N LYS A 331 -6.16 28.47 18.13
CA LYS A 331 -7.14 28.51 17.05
C LYS A 331 -7.22 27.15 16.38
N VAL A 332 -8.45 26.66 16.28
CA VAL A 332 -8.84 25.49 15.51
C VAL A 332 -9.84 25.94 14.45
N LYS A 333 -9.64 25.49 13.20
CA LYS A 333 -10.49 25.91 12.07
C LYS A 333 -11.66 24.96 11.84
N GLY A 334 -11.47 23.67 12.10
CA GLY A 334 -12.55 22.68 12.13
C GLY A 334 -13.13 22.56 13.54
N ASP A 335 -13.47 21.34 13.92
CA ASP A 335 -14.11 21.01 15.18
C ASP A 335 -13.10 20.92 16.31
N PHE A 336 -13.55 21.22 17.52
CA PHE A 336 -12.78 21.02 18.75
C PHE A 336 -13.56 20.04 19.64
N ASP A 337 -13.03 18.83 19.80
CA ASP A 337 -13.64 17.79 20.62
C ASP A 337 -12.82 17.54 21.89
N CYS A 338 -13.39 17.92 23.03
CA CYS A 338 -12.88 17.65 24.37
C CYS A 338 -13.85 16.81 25.21
N SER A 339 -14.74 16.05 24.57
CA SER A 339 -15.69 15.18 25.26
C SER A 339 -15.02 14.09 26.09
N GLY A 340 -15.74 13.53 27.07
CA GLY A 340 -15.25 12.41 27.87
C GLY A 340 -13.99 12.71 28.68
N ASN A 341 -13.85 13.93 29.20
CA ASN A 341 -12.74 14.37 30.04
C ASN A 341 -13.20 14.61 31.49
N GLN A 342 -12.33 15.20 32.31
CA GLN A 342 -12.63 15.56 33.71
C GLN A 342 -12.70 17.09 33.89
N LEU A 343 -13.11 17.82 32.85
CA LEU A 343 -13.07 19.29 32.84
C LEU A 343 -14.01 19.85 33.90
N THR A 344 -13.48 20.67 34.82
CA THR A 344 -14.28 21.47 35.77
C THR A 344 -14.38 22.93 35.35
N THR A 345 -13.55 23.35 34.39
CA THR A 345 -13.55 24.66 33.75
C THR A 345 -13.15 24.49 32.28
N LEU A 346 -13.57 25.42 31.42
CA LEU A 346 -13.07 25.52 30.04
C LEU A 346 -11.90 26.52 29.93
N ASP A 347 -11.39 27.03 31.06
CA ASP A 347 -10.23 27.92 31.07
C ASP A 347 -9.04 27.30 30.35
N GLY A 348 -8.33 28.14 29.59
CA GLY A 348 -7.18 27.70 28.81
C GLY A 348 -6.77 28.68 27.72
N THR A 349 -6.01 28.18 26.75
CA THR A 349 -5.42 28.96 25.67
C THR A 349 -6.28 29.03 24.41
N LEU A 350 -7.33 28.21 24.30
CA LEU A 350 -8.26 28.20 23.16
C LEU A 350 -9.00 29.54 23.05
N LYS A 351 -8.99 30.14 21.85
CA LYS A 351 -9.68 31.42 21.58
C LYS A 351 -10.68 31.35 20.44
N LYS A 352 -10.52 30.42 19.50
CA LYS A 352 -11.38 30.33 18.32
C LYS A 352 -11.52 28.91 17.81
N VAL A 353 -12.76 28.50 17.56
CA VAL A 353 -13.16 27.25 16.92
C VAL A 353 -14.00 27.59 15.69
N GLY A 354 -13.64 27.06 14.53
CA GLY A 354 -14.29 27.36 13.27
C GLY A 354 -15.43 26.42 12.89
N GLY A 355 -15.45 25.21 13.46
CA GLY A 355 -16.55 24.25 13.39
C GLY A 355 -17.27 24.12 14.73
N ASP A 356 -17.62 22.88 15.07
CA ASP A 356 -18.36 22.54 16.28
C ASP A 356 -17.44 22.45 17.50
N PHE A 357 -17.98 22.80 18.67
CA PHE A 357 -17.34 22.63 19.96
C PHE A 357 -18.06 21.53 20.72
N ILE A 358 -17.37 20.40 20.95
CA ILE A 358 -17.93 19.19 21.52
C ILE A 358 -17.31 18.98 22.90
N CYS A 359 -18.12 19.06 23.96
CA CYS A 359 -17.64 18.97 25.34
C CYS A 359 -18.53 18.12 26.26
N GLY A 360 -19.41 17.28 25.69
CA GLY A 360 -20.23 16.34 26.45
C GLY A 360 -19.42 15.34 27.26
N GLY A 361 -20.01 14.77 28.31
CA GLY A 361 -19.37 13.74 29.14
C GLY A 361 -18.21 14.22 30.02
N ASN A 362 -18.18 15.52 30.38
CA ASN A 362 -17.26 16.08 31.36
C ASN A 362 -17.87 16.13 32.77
N THR A 363 -17.02 16.21 33.81
CA THR A 363 -17.48 16.40 35.20
C THR A 363 -18.22 17.73 35.40
N GLY A 364 -17.74 18.80 34.75
CA GLY A 364 -18.43 20.07 34.67
C GLY A 364 -19.56 20.04 33.64
N LEU A 365 -20.71 20.58 34.01
CA LEU A 365 -21.81 20.82 33.09
C LEU A 365 -21.62 22.22 32.49
N PHE A 366 -21.26 22.27 31.21
CA PHE A 366 -21.02 23.52 30.50
C PHE A 366 -22.20 23.85 29.60
N SER A 367 -22.79 25.05 29.75
CA SER A 367 -23.76 25.56 28.80
C SER A 367 -23.07 26.09 27.54
N GLU A 368 -23.82 26.20 26.45
CA GLU A 368 -23.37 26.88 25.23
C GLU A 368 -22.88 28.31 25.52
N ASP A 369 -23.60 29.06 26.36
CA ASP A 369 -23.21 30.41 26.76
C ASP A 369 -21.84 30.44 27.45
N GLN A 370 -21.56 29.49 28.35
CA GLN A 370 -20.26 29.38 29.01
C GLN A 370 -19.14 29.10 28.01
N ALA A 371 -19.36 28.18 27.06
CA ALA A 371 -18.38 27.87 26.02
C ALA A 371 -18.09 29.09 25.12
N ARG A 372 -19.13 29.83 24.73
CA ARG A 372 -19.04 31.02 23.86
C ARG A 372 -18.42 32.24 24.55
N VAL A 373 -18.48 32.33 25.88
CA VAL A 373 -17.76 33.36 26.65
C VAL A 373 -16.24 33.12 26.59
N ILE A 374 -15.81 31.86 26.60
CA ILE A 374 -14.40 31.50 26.71
C ILE A 374 -13.70 31.49 25.34
N CYS A 375 -14.41 31.05 24.30
CA CYS A 375 -13.87 31.06 22.94
C CYS A 375 -14.93 31.40 21.88
N SER A 376 -14.48 31.98 20.76
CA SER A 376 -15.34 32.27 19.61
C SER A 376 -15.60 30.99 18.83
N ILE A 377 -16.81 30.44 18.95
CA ILE A 377 -17.26 29.21 18.29
C ILE A 377 -18.17 29.59 17.11
N LYS A 378 -17.91 29.05 15.92
CA LYS A 378 -18.74 29.30 14.73
C LYS A 378 -19.85 28.28 14.52
N GLY A 379 -19.59 27.02 14.83
CA GLY A 379 -20.56 25.94 14.71
C GLY A 379 -21.43 25.79 15.96
N ASN A 380 -21.90 24.57 16.17
CA ASN A 380 -22.73 24.16 17.29
C ASN A 380 -21.88 23.96 18.55
N CYS A 381 -22.52 24.10 19.72
CA CYS A 381 -21.96 23.67 20.99
C CYS A 381 -22.69 22.39 21.44
N ILE A 382 -22.00 21.26 21.40
CA ILE A 382 -22.55 19.95 21.75
C ILE A 382 -22.08 19.62 23.17
N THR A 383 -22.96 19.80 24.14
CA THR A 383 -22.67 19.83 25.59
C THR A 383 -23.28 18.66 26.37
N VAL A 384 -24.11 17.83 25.72
CA VAL A 384 -24.84 16.70 26.31
C VAL A 384 -24.44 15.37 25.71
#